data_AF-A0A4V3KSC2-F1
#
_entry.id   AF-A0A4V3KSC2-F1
#
_cell.length_a   1.000
_cell.length_b   1.000
_cell.length_c   1.000
_cell.angle_alpha   90.00
_cell.angle_beta   90.00
_cell.angle_gamma   90.00
#
_symmetry.space_group_name_H-M   'P 1'
#
loop_
_entity.id
_entity.type
_entity.pdbx_description
1 polymer ?
#
loop_
_entity_poly.entity_id
_entity_poly.type
_entity_poly.pdbx_seq_one_letter_code
_entity_poly.pdbx_strand_id
1 'polypeptide(L)'
;LAPTPPGAAPAAGQEQSGVNATLADTLLLTDDKGVDATGLDPLNGVRPAAGDMPILPQADNGKLALDDEAIVRLPDGSMFISDEYGPNIYRFSAE
;
A
#
# COMPACT_ATOMS: atom_id res chain seq x y z
N LEU A 1 -19.31 19.23 -15.04
CA LEU A 1 -20.17 18.14 -14.55
C LEU A 1 -20.38 18.37 -13.06
N ALA A 2 -21.62 18.28 -12.57
CA ALA A 2 -21.87 18.32 -11.13
C ALA A 2 -21.54 16.93 -10.54
N PRO A 3 -20.82 16.82 -9.41
CA PRO A 3 -20.59 15.54 -8.75
C PRO A 3 -21.91 14.88 -8.34
N THR A 4 -22.00 13.56 -8.39
CA THR A 4 -23.12 12.85 -7.75
C THR A 4 -23.01 12.94 -6.22
N PRO A 5 -24.14 12.89 -5.50
CA PRO A 5 -24.13 12.79 -4.05
C PRO A 5 -23.32 11.58 -3.56
N PRO A 6 -22.67 11.65 -2.39
CA PRO A 6 -22.00 10.50 -1.78
C PRO A 6 -22.93 9.28 -1.70
N GLY A 7 -22.43 8.11 -2.15
CA GLY A 7 -23.20 6.86 -2.16
C GLY A 7 -24.16 6.70 -3.36
N ALA A 8 -24.29 7.68 -4.24
CA ALA A 8 -25.08 7.56 -5.48
C ALA A 8 -24.18 7.33 -6.69
N ALA A 9 -24.49 6.32 -7.49
CA ALA A 9 -23.85 6.10 -8.78
C ALA A 9 -24.31 7.17 -9.80
N PRO A 10 -23.42 7.64 -10.69
CA PRO A 10 -23.83 8.42 -11.85
C PRO A 10 -24.76 7.62 -12.76
N ALA A 11 -25.64 8.31 -13.48
CA ALA A 11 -26.44 7.68 -14.52
C ALA A 11 -25.53 7.05 -15.60
N ALA A 12 -25.98 5.95 -16.19
CA ALA A 12 -25.23 5.27 -17.24
C ALA A 12 -24.84 6.23 -18.38
N GLY A 13 -23.56 6.26 -18.75
CA GLY A 13 -23.01 7.19 -19.75
C GLY A 13 -22.68 8.59 -19.23
N GLN A 14 -22.83 8.84 -17.93
CA GLN A 14 -22.40 10.06 -17.23
C GLN A 14 -21.31 9.77 -16.18
N GLU A 15 -20.73 8.57 -16.21
CA GLU A 15 -19.53 8.24 -15.44
C GLU A 15 -18.38 9.19 -15.82
N GLN A 16 -17.46 9.41 -14.88
CA GLN A 16 -16.25 10.17 -15.17
C GLN A 16 -15.43 9.46 -16.26
N SER A 17 -15.34 10.07 -17.44
CA SER A 17 -14.58 9.56 -18.59
C SER A 17 -13.24 10.28 -18.80
N GLY A 18 -12.93 11.29 -17.99
CA GLY A 18 -11.71 12.09 -18.10
C GLY A 18 -10.43 11.40 -17.60
N VAL A 19 -10.56 10.22 -16.99
CA VAL A 19 -9.43 9.39 -16.56
C VAL A 19 -9.59 8.04 -17.22
N ASN A 20 -8.62 7.66 -18.06
CA ASN A 20 -8.47 6.29 -18.53
C ASN A 20 -7.37 5.64 -17.69
N ALA A 21 -7.79 4.82 -16.73
CA ALA A 21 -6.86 4.06 -15.90
C ALA A 21 -6.48 2.76 -16.61
N THR A 22 -5.22 2.65 -17.01
CA THR A 22 -4.62 1.42 -17.54
C THR A 22 -3.47 1.00 -16.65
N LEU A 23 -3.30 -0.30 -16.41
CA LEU A 23 -2.11 -0.82 -15.73
C LEU A 23 -0.89 -0.56 -16.63
N ALA A 24 -0.03 0.36 -16.22
CA ALA A 24 1.20 0.69 -16.95
C ALA A 24 2.39 -0.15 -16.47
N ASP A 25 2.48 -0.39 -15.16
CA ASP A 25 3.58 -1.12 -14.54
C ASP A 25 3.17 -1.63 -13.14
N THR A 26 4.00 -2.46 -12.54
CA THR A 26 3.84 -2.98 -11.18
C THR A 26 5.12 -2.79 -10.38
N LEU A 27 4.98 -2.51 -9.08
CA LEU A 27 6.08 -2.47 -8.13
C LEU A 27 5.96 -3.64 -7.15
N LEU A 28 7.08 -4.32 -6.89
CA LEU A 28 7.17 -5.32 -5.82
C LEU A 28 7.86 -4.70 -4.61
N LEU A 29 7.14 -4.56 -3.51
CA LEU A 29 7.70 -4.08 -2.26
C LEU A 29 8.47 -5.20 -1.54
N THR A 30 9.65 -4.87 -1.01
CA THR A 30 10.48 -5.79 -0.22
C THR A 30 10.78 -5.20 1.15
N ASP A 31 11.03 -6.06 2.13
CA ASP A 31 11.47 -5.63 3.45
C ASP A 31 12.95 -5.19 3.47
N ASP A 32 13.44 -4.79 4.65
CA ASP A 32 14.81 -4.32 4.89
C ASP A 32 15.90 -5.36 4.57
N LYS A 33 15.50 -6.60 4.29
CA LYS A 33 16.38 -7.73 3.94
C LYS A 33 16.23 -8.15 2.48
N GLY A 34 15.44 -7.40 1.69
CA GLY A 34 15.14 -7.71 0.29
C GLY A 34 14.19 -8.88 0.11
N VAL A 35 13.44 -9.28 1.14
CA VAL A 35 12.42 -10.33 1.02
C VAL A 35 11.11 -9.68 0.60
N ASP A 36 10.45 -10.24 -0.41
CA ASP A 36 9.13 -9.74 -0.84
C ASP A 36 8.16 -9.62 0.33
N ALA A 37 7.46 -8.49 0.39
CA ALA A 37 6.29 -8.33 1.23
C ALA A 37 5.11 -9.19 0.72
N THR A 38 4.02 -9.20 1.47
CA THR A 38 2.82 -9.95 1.12
C THR A 38 1.56 -9.19 1.55
N GLY A 39 0.51 -9.26 0.74
CA GLY A 39 -0.83 -8.78 1.11
C GLY A 39 -1.67 -9.83 1.87
N LEU A 40 -1.02 -10.80 2.52
CA LEU A 40 -1.72 -11.74 3.40
C LEU A 40 -1.93 -11.11 4.76
N ASP A 41 -3.14 -11.29 5.31
CA ASP A 41 -3.47 -10.89 6.68
C ASP A 41 -2.48 -11.51 7.68
N PRO A 42 -1.85 -10.71 8.57
CA PRO A 42 -0.92 -11.22 9.57
C PRO A 42 -1.59 -12.09 10.65
N LEU A 43 -2.93 -12.11 10.75
CA LEU A 43 -3.70 -12.69 11.84
C LEU A 43 -3.22 -12.12 13.19
N ASN A 44 -2.48 -12.93 13.96
CA ASN A 44 -1.85 -12.51 15.22
C ASN A 44 -0.32 -12.42 15.11
N GLY A 45 0.22 -12.60 13.91
CA GLY A 45 1.64 -12.66 13.63
C GLY A 45 2.30 -11.29 13.67
N VAL A 46 3.36 -11.20 14.48
CA VAL A 46 4.19 -10.00 14.63
C VAL A 46 5.65 -10.39 14.58
N ARG A 47 6.44 -9.61 13.83
CA ARG A 47 7.89 -9.62 13.85
C ARG A 47 8.35 -8.67 14.97
N PRO A 48 9.12 -9.14 15.97
CA PRO A 48 9.68 -8.28 17.00
C PRO A 48 10.58 -7.20 16.39
N ALA A 49 10.68 -6.05 17.08
CA ALA A 49 11.62 -5.00 16.71
C ALA A 49 13.05 -5.54 16.67
N ALA A 50 13.79 -5.19 15.61
CA ALA A 50 15.15 -5.64 15.39
C ALA A 50 15.91 -4.64 14.50
N GLY A 51 17.14 -4.29 14.90
CA GLY A 51 17.90 -3.24 14.21
C GLY A 51 17.16 -1.90 14.26
N ASP A 52 17.03 -1.25 13.11
CA ASP A 52 16.30 0.01 12.95
C ASP A 52 14.79 -0.19 12.67
N MET A 53 14.33 -1.45 12.59
CA MET A 53 12.93 -1.76 12.32
C MET A 53 12.10 -1.85 13.61
N PRO A 54 10.90 -1.25 13.65
CA PRO A 54 9.98 -1.38 14.77
C PRO A 54 9.35 -2.78 14.82
N ILE A 55 8.38 -2.99 15.70
CA ILE A 55 7.50 -4.16 15.59
C ILE A 55 6.74 -4.05 14.26
N LEU A 56 6.72 -5.12 13.49
CA LEU A 56 6.08 -5.18 12.18
C LEU A 56 5.03 -6.32 12.14
N PRO A 57 3.96 -6.17 11.35
CA PRO A 57 3.04 -7.28 11.08
C PRO A 57 3.75 -8.37 10.26
N GLN A 58 3.44 -9.64 10.55
CA GLN A 58 4.05 -10.78 9.86
C GLN A 58 3.01 -11.84 9.53
N ALA A 59 2.89 -12.19 8.25
CA ALA A 59 2.02 -13.28 7.82
C ALA A 59 2.57 -14.66 8.24
N ASP A 60 1.72 -15.68 8.20
CA ASP A 60 2.08 -17.07 8.56
C ASP A 60 3.21 -17.67 7.69
N ASN A 61 3.50 -17.06 6.54
CA ASN A 61 4.63 -17.43 5.68
C ASN A 61 5.96 -16.75 6.07
N GLY A 62 5.98 -15.96 7.16
CA GLY A 62 7.16 -15.25 7.67
C GLY A 62 7.48 -13.91 6.99
N LYS A 63 6.75 -13.54 5.94
CA LYS A 63 6.94 -12.28 5.22
C LYS A 63 6.31 -11.09 5.95
N LEU A 64 6.82 -9.90 5.67
CA LEU A 64 6.19 -8.64 6.08
C LEU A 64 4.80 -8.58 5.44
N ALA A 65 3.76 -8.53 6.25
CA ALA A 65 2.40 -8.29 5.78
C ALA A 65 2.20 -6.78 5.57
N LEU A 66 1.56 -6.39 4.48
CA LEU A 66 1.22 -5.00 4.20
C LEU A 66 -0.22 -4.91 3.74
N ASP A 67 -0.96 -3.97 4.32
CA ASP A 67 -2.24 -3.49 3.79
C ASP A 67 -2.08 -2.01 3.44
N ASP A 68 -1.66 -1.75 2.20
CA ASP A 68 -1.25 -0.40 1.76
C ASP A 68 -2.47 0.51 1.55
N GLU A 69 -2.54 1.61 2.29
CA GLU A 69 -3.67 2.55 2.25
C GLU A 69 -3.30 3.88 1.54
N ALA A 70 -2.50 4.72 2.20
CA ALA A 70 -2.04 5.98 1.65
C ALA A 70 -0.67 5.84 1.02
N ILE A 71 -0.50 6.38 -0.19
CA ILE A 71 0.77 6.40 -0.93
C ILE A 71 1.14 7.84 -1.27
N VAL A 72 2.38 8.22 -0.97
CA VAL A 72 2.98 9.49 -1.39
C VAL A 72 4.30 9.20 -2.12
N ARG A 73 4.33 9.49 -3.42
CA ARG A 73 5.57 9.42 -4.21
C ARG A 73 6.33 10.75 -4.13
N LEU A 74 7.61 10.68 -3.81
CA LEU A 74 8.50 11.82 -3.67
C LEU A 74 9.20 12.17 -5.00
N PRO A 75 9.76 13.39 -5.14
CA PRO A 75 10.48 13.81 -6.36
C PRO A 75 11.70 12.93 -6.70
N ASP A 76 12.31 12.29 -5.70
CA ASP A 76 13.44 11.37 -5.88
C ASP A 76 13.00 9.96 -6.30
N GLY A 77 11.69 9.73 -6.47
CA GLY A 77 11.10 8.46 -6.85
C GLY A 77 10.77 7.54 -5.67
N SER A 78 11.33 7.81 -4.48
CA SER A 78 11.01 7.05 -3.26
C SER A 78 9.55 7.29 -2.83
N MET A 79 9.02 6.41 -1.99
CA MET A 79 7.61 6.46 -1.59
C MET A 79 7.46 6.37 -0.08
N PHE A 80 6.48 7.09 0.46
CA PHE A 80 5.90 6.79 1.77
C PHE A 80 4.60 6.04 1.58
N ILE A 81 4.43 4.93 2.30
CA ILE A 81 3.24 4.09 2.25
C ILE A 81 2.77 3.82 3.68
N SER A 82 1.49 4.06 3.99
CA SER A 82 0.88 3.72 5.27
C SER A 82 0.25 2.33 5.25
N ASP A 83 0.21 1.68 6.40
CA ASP A 83 -0.26 0.31 6.58
C ASP A 83 -1.46 0.24 7.53
N GLU A 84 -2.48 -0.56 7.21
CA GLU A 84 -3.67 -0.73 8.06
C GLU A 84 -3.33 -1.52 9.34
N TYR A 85 -2.43 -2.50 9.26
CA TYR A 85 -2.18 -3.44 10.36
C TYR A 85 -1.39 -2.83 11.53
N GLY A 86 -0.84 -1.63 11.36
CA GLY A 86 0.00 -1.01 12.38
C GLY A 86 0.07 0.51 12.28
N PRO A 87 0.71 1.18 13.25
CA PRO A 87 0.81 2.63 13.28
C PRO A 87 1.90 3.18 12.34
N ASN A 88 2.46 2.36 11.45
CA ASN A 88 3.68 2.67 10.72
C ASN A 88 3.39 3.31 9.37
N ILE A 89 4.25 4.26 8.99
CA ILE A 89 4.38 4.73 7.61
C ILE A 89 5.79 4.35 7.16
N TYR A 90 5.89 3.51 6.16
CA TYR A 90 7.17 3.00 5.63
C TYR A 90 7.71 3.93 4.55
N ARG A 91 9.04 4.05 4.47
CA ARG A 91 9.71 4.67 3.33
C ARG A 91 10.34 3.58 2.47
N PHE A 92 9.86 3.45 1.23
CA PHE A 92 10.43 2.55 0.22
C PHE A 92 11.35 3.31 -0.73
N SER A 93 12.36 2.62 -1.26
CA SER A 93 13.23 3.12 -2.33
C SER A 93 12.44 3.46 -3.60
N ALA A 94 13.11 4.11 -4.54
CA ALA A 94 12.58 4.33 -5.89
C ALA A 94 12.68 3.08 -6.78
N GLU A 95 13.46 2.09 -6.35
CA GLU A 95 13.67 0.78 -6.98
C GLU A 95 12.66 -0.23 -6.44
#